data_AF-A0A9D1M422-F1
#
_entry.id   AF-A0A9D1M422-F1
#
_cell.length_a   1.000
_cell.length_b   1.000
_cell.length_c   1.000
_cell.angle_alpha   90.00
_cell.angle_beta   90.00
_cell.angle_gamma   90.00
#
_symmetry.space_group_name_H-M   'P 1'
#
loop_
_entity.id
_entity.type
_entity.pdbx_description
1 polymer ?
#
loop_
_entity_poly.entity_id
_entity_poly.type
_entity_poly.pdbx_seq_one_letter_code
_entity_poly.pdbx_strand_id
1 'polypeptide(L)'
;MSLFECTSIFKGGAGICDNCGRAVLEGYYVPVLNHYLCPKCYQDFTQRTPYYPEDAYFESYWLDYVSKRIKKLGLSLQQTETE
;
A
#
# COMPACT_ATOMS: atom_id res chain seq x y z
N MET A 1 6.91 -1.86 -1.61
CA MET A 1 7.21 -0.41 -1.73
C MET A 1 8.23 -0.02 -0.68
N SER A 2 9.34 0.59 -1.12
CA SER A 2 10.42 1.09 -0.28
C SER A 2 10.08 2.43 0.38
N LEU A 3 10.86 2.82 1.39
CA LEU A 3 10.80 4.11 2.06
C LEU A 3 10.86 5.29 1.07
N PHE A 4 11.75 5.20 0.07
CA PHE A 4 11.90 6.25 -0.95
C PHE A 4 10.62 6.42 -1.78
N GLU A 5 10.05 5.31 -2.22
CA GLU A 5 8.80 5.30 -2.98
C GLU A 5 7.66 5.86 -2.14
N CYS A 6 7.49 5.38 -0.89
CA CYS A 6 6.44 5.89 0.01
C CYS A 6 6.55 7.39 0.26
N THR A 7 7.75 7.88 0.55
CA THR A 7 7.96 9.31 0.82
C THR A 7 7.63 10.16 -0.41
N SER A 8 7.98 9.66 -1.60
CA SER A 8 7.75 10.34 -2.88
C SER A 8 6.27 10.33 -3.29
N ILE A 9 5.56 9.23 -3.04
CA ILE A 9 4.17 9.04 -3.44
C ILE A 9 3.21 9.72 -2.46
N PHE A 10 3.46 9.61 -1.15
CA PHE A 10 2.52 10.05 -0.12
C PHE A 10 2.89 11.40 0.53
N LYS A 11 3.94 12.09 0.05
CA LYS A 11 4.36 13.44 0.50
C LYS A 11 4.49 13.57 2.02
N GLY A 12 5.16 12.62 2.67
CA GLY A 12 5.44 12.67 4.12
C GLY A 12 5.25 11.37 4.89
N GLY A 13 4.73 10.31 4.24
CA GLY A 13 4.71 8.96 4.80
C GLY A 13 6.14 8.40 4.88
N ALA A 14 6.83 8.62 5.99
CA ALA A 14 8.23 8.26 6.21
C ALA A 14 8.44 6.75 6.43
N GLY A 15 7.83 5.90 5.59
CA GLY A 15 7.88 4.45 5.75
C GLY A 15 7.33 4.00 7.10
N ILE A 16 6.41 4.75 7.70
CA ILE A 16 5.78 4.40 8.97
C ILE A 16 4.56 3.54 8.66
N CYS A 17 4.46 2.38 9.30
CA CYS A 17 3.29 1.51 9.18
C CYS A 17 2.08 2.17 9.82
N ASP A 18 0.99 2.36 9.06
CA ASP A 18 -0.23 3.02 9.52
C ASP A 18 -0.97 2.23 10.62
N ASN A 19 -0.72 0.92 10.73
CA ASN A 19 -1.36 0.08 11.74
C ASN A 19 -0.59 0.02 13.08
N CYS A 20 0.74 -0.06 13.04
CA CYS A 20 1.54 -0.25 14.27
C CYS A 20 2.49 0.91 14.60
N GLY A 21 2.54 1.95 13.77
CA GLY A 21 3.36 3.14 13.96
C GLY A 21 4.87 2.92 13.88
N ARG A 22 5.33 1.71 13.53
CA ARG A 22 6.76 1.41 13.40
C ARG A 22 7.29 1.83 12.04
N ALA A 23 8.46 2.47 12.05
CA ALA A 23 9.22 2.76 10.84
C ALA A 23 9.70 1.45 10.20
N VAL A 24 9.58 1.37 8.87
CA VAL A 24 10.01 0.25 8.04
C VAL A 24 10.64 0.76 6.75
N LEU A 25 11.63 0.00 6.26
CA LEU A 25 12.29 0.30 4.99
C LEU A 25 11.45 -0.15 3.80
N GLU A 26 10.63 -1.19 4.00
CA GLU A 26 9.77 -1.78 2.97
C GLU A 26 8.43 -2.20 3.56
N GLY A 27 7.40 -2.12 2.74
CA GLY A 27 6.03 -2.42 3.13
C GLY A 27 5.09 -2.49 1.93
N TYR A 28 3.83 -2.74 2.24
CA TYR A 28 2.77 -3.00 1.28
C TYR A 28 1.75 -1.89 1.36
N TYR A 29 1.36 -1.36 0.20
CA TYR A 29 0.22 -0.47 0.12
C TYR A 29 -1.06 -1.31 -0.02
N VAL A 30 -2.01 -1.09 0.86
CA VAL A 30 -3.32 -1.74 0.87
C VAL A 30 -4.33 -0.74 0.33
N PRO A 31 -4.75 -0.86 -0.95
CA PRO A 31 -5.54 0.18 -1.61
C PRO A 31 -6.93 0.33 -0.99
N VAL A 32 -7.59 -0.77 -0.61
CA VAL A 32 -8.92 -0.74 0.04
C VAL A 32 -8.95 0.13 1.29
N LEU A 33 -7.86 0.16 2.07
CA LEU A 33 -7.73 1.02 3.26
C LEU A 33 -7.04 2.35 2.98
N ASN A 34 -6.42 2.51 1.80
CA ASN A 34 -5.44 3.55 1.53
C ASN A 34 -4.37 3.64 2.64
N HIS A 35 -3.79 2.48 3.01
CA HIS A 35 -2.81 2.36 4.10
C HIS A 35 -1.49 1.76 3.62
N TYR A 36 -0.39 2.18 4.24
CA TYR A 36 0.93 1.54 4.11
C TYR A 36 1.23 0.67 5.34
N LEU A 37 1.37 -0.63 5.12
CA LEU A 37 1.57 -1.62 6.16
C LEU A 37 2.96 -2.24 6.10
N CYS A 38 3.56 -2.49 7.27
CA CYS A 38 4.74 -3.35 7.36
C CYS A 38 4.37 -4.80 7.02
N PRO A 39 5.36 -5.65 6.63
CA PRO A 39 5.10 -7.04 6.25
C PRO A 39 4.29 -7.84 7.27
N LYS A 40 4.57 -7.66 8.57
CA LYS A 40 3.81 -8.32 9.64
C LYS A 40 2.34 -7.89 9.65
N CYS A 41 2.07 -6.59 9.61
CA CYS A 41 0.69 -6.10 9.66
C CYS A 41 -0.08 -6.40 8.36
N TYR A 42 0.62 -6.47 7.23
CA TYR A 42 0.02 -6.91 5.97
C TYR A 42 -0.39 -8.39 6.03
N GLN A 43 0.48 -9.27 6.54
CA GLN A 43 0.16 -10.68 6.73
C GLN A 43 -1.01 -10.89 7.73
N ASP A 44 -1.01 -10.14 8.84
CA ASP A 44 -2.12 -10.17 9.79
C ASP A 44 -3.43 -9.67 9.16
N PHE A 45 -3.36 -8.68 8.27
CA PHE A 45 -4.51 -8.16 7.51
C PHE A 45 -5.06 -9.23 6.57
N THR A 46 -4.24 -9.79 5.66
CA THR A 46 -4.71 -10.78 4.66
C THR A 46 -5.29 -12.05 5.29
N GLN A 47 -4.83 -12.45 6.48
CA GLN A 47 -5.39 -13.60 7.20
C GLN A 47 -6.77 -13.33 7.80
N ARG A 48 -7.10 -12.07 8.09
CA ARG A 48 -8.32 -11.68 8.81
C ARG A 48 -9.39 -11.08 7.91
N THR A 49 -8.99 -10.55 6.76
CA THR A 49 -9.89 -9.83 5.86
C THR A 49 -10.15 -10.66 4.60
N PRO A 50 -11.29 -11.36 4.52
CA PRO A 50 -11.71 -11.95 3.26
C PRO A 50 -12.01 -10.84 2.24
N TYR A 51 -12.05 -11.21 0.96
CA TYR A 51 -12.45 -10.29 -0.09
C TYR A 51 -13.94 -9.93 0.03
N TYR A 52 -14.24 -8.64 0.01
CA TYR A 52 -15.60 -8.10 0.02
C TYR A 52 -15.88 -7.39 -1.32
N PRO A 53 -16.91 -7.79 -2.09
CA PRO A 53 -17.22 -7.15 -3.37
C PRO A 53 -17.46 -5.63 -3.30
N GLU A 54 -17.98 -5.14 -2.18
CA GLU A 54 -18.21 -3.72 -1.91
C GLU A 54 -16.90 -2.90 -1.84
N ASP A 55 -15.78 -3.55 -1.52
CA ASP A 55 -14.47 -2.90 -1.40
C ASP A 55 -13.78 -2.70 -2.74
N ALA A 56 -14.21 -3.41 -3.79
CA ALA A 56 -13.59 -3.40 -5.11
C ALA A 56 -13.53 -1.98 -5.72
N TYR A 57 -14.52 -1.15 -5.42
CA TYR A 57 -14.53 0.26 -5.83
C TYR A 57 -13.37 1.03 -5.21
N PHE A 58 -13.18 0.92 -3.89
CA PHE A 58 -12.13 1.62 -3.17
C PHE A 58 -10.75 1.10 -3.58
N GLU A 59 -10.61 -0.21 -3.70
CA GLU A 59 -9.38 -0.84 -4.16
C GLU A 59 -8.95 -0.28 -5.53
N SER A 60 -9.89 -0.25 -6.49
CA SER A 60 -9.64 0.27 -7.84
C SER A 60 -9.33 1.77 -7.85
N TYR A 61 -10.10 2.57 -7.10
CA TYR A 61 -9.94 4.02 -7.05
C TYR A 61 -8.56 4.42 -6.49
N TRP A 62 -8.17 3.85 -5.36
CA TRP A 62 -6.90 4.17 -4.71
C TRP A 62 -5.71 3.60 -5.46
N LEU A 63 -5.84 2.40 -6.05
CA LEU A 63 -4.82 1.81 -6.89
C LEU A 63 -4.55 2.65 -8.15
N ASP A 64 -5.59 3.15 -8.82
CA ASP A 64 -5.44 4.07 -9.96
C ASP A 64 -4.77 5.39 -9.53
N TYR A 65 -5.20 5.98 -8.42
CA TYR A 65 -4.61 7.21 -7.87
C TYR A 65 -3.11 7.07 -7.61
N VAL A 66 -2.70 6.00 -6.92
CA VAL A 66 -1.30 5.74 -6.60
C VAL A 66 -0.51 5.38 -7.86
N SER A 67 -1.08 4.56 -8.76
CA SER A 67 -0.45 4.20 -10.03
C SER A 67 -0.12 5.42 -10.89
N LYS A 68 -1.01 6.40 -10.97
CA LYS A 68 -0.77 7.66 -11.70
C LYS A 68 0.40 8.44 -11.10
N ARG A 69 0.53 8.48 -9.77
CA ARG A 69 1.66 9.14 -9.09
C ARG A 69 2.97 8.42 -9.32
N ILE A 70 2.96 7.09 -9.23
CA ILE A 70 4.13 6.25 -9.47
C ILE A 70 4.65 6.42 -10.89
N LYS A 71 3.76 6.36 -11.89
CA LYS A 71 4.10 6.62 -13.30
C LYS A 71 4.69 8.01 -13.49
N LYS A 72 4.12 9.04 -12.84
CA LYS A 72 4.64 10.42 -12.90
C LYS A 72 6.06 10.55 -12.33
N LEU A 73 6.41 9.70 -11.35
CA LEU A 73 7.73 9.67 -10.72
C LEU A 73 8.73 8.75 -11.44
N GLY A 74 8.32 8.05 -12.51
CA GLY A 74 9.17 7.09 -13.22
C GLY A 74 9.46 5.80 -12.42
N LEU A 75 8.63 5.50 -11.42
CA LEU A 75 8.73 4.31 -10.57
C LEU A 75 7.86 3.16 -11.13
N SER A 76 8.09 1.92 -10.69
CA SER A 76 7.27 0.75 -11.03
C SER A 76 6.66 0.10 -9.78
N LEU A 77 5.37 -0.23 -9.83
CA LEU A 77 4.74 -1.05 -8.79
C LEU A 77 5.12 -2.50 -8.99
N GLN A 78 5.71 -3.12 -7.97
CA GLN A 78 5.72 -4.58 -7.87
C GLN A 78 4.34 -5.01 -7.35
N GLN A 79 3.52 -5.57 -8.23
CA GLN A 79 2.30 -6.26 -7.81
C GLN A 79 2.70 -7.62 -7.27
N THR A 80 2.33 -7.92 -6.03
CA THR A 80 2.32 -9.30 -5.54
C THR A 80 0.99 -9.91 -5.96
N GLU A 81 1.02 -10.83 -6.91
CA GLU A 81 -0.13 -11.66 -7.25
C GLU A 81 -0.51 -12.46 -5.99
N THR A 82 -1.69 -12.18 -5.43
CA THR A 82 -2.35 -13.08 -4.48
C THR A 82 -3.06 -14.15 -5.31
N GLU A 83 -2.52 -15.37 -5.30
CA GLU A 83 -3.20 -16.61 -5.75
C GLU A 83 -4.44 -16.91 -4.89
#